data_AF-A0A1S6FNK2-F1
#
_entry.id   AF-A0A1S6FNK2-F1
#
_cell.length_a   1.000
_cell.length_b   1.000
_cell.length_c   1.000
_cell.angle_alpha   90.00
_cell.angle_beta   90.00
_cell.angle_gamma   90.00
#
_symmetry.space_group_name_H-M   'P 1'
#
loop_
_entity.id
_entity.type
_entity.pdbx_description
1 polymer ?
#
loop_
_entity_poly.entity_id
_entity_poly.type
_entity_poly.pdbx_seq_one_letter_code
_entity_poly.pdbx_strand_id
1 'polypeptide(L)'
;MMFATLLALAAAQAGGGVAVDSVPQIGIATRHARCIVRQVGVAPAEEAARAAKVADAVKGCRAFVEGDFTQGRITVGDRPVNKRWWGRMQAILDSVEGDVSAAIVQPKQYKIIWELPEGGRVDAYNAPEPLTRITLLTVPL
;
A
#
# COMPACT_ATOMS: atom_id res chain seq x y z
N MET A 1 -6.86 -12.71 37.27
CA MET A 1 -6.73 -13.42 35.98
C MET A 1 -7.53 -12.65 34.93
N MET A 2 -6.93 -11.61 34.35
CA MET A 2 -7.66 -10.70 33.45
C MET A 2 -6.67 -10.04 32.46
N PHE A 3 -5.84 -10.86 31.82
CA PHE A 3 -4.76 -10.39 30.95
C PHE A 3 -4.54 -11.28 29.71
N ALA A 4 -5.54 -12.08 29.32
CA ALA A 4 -5.41 -13.03 28.20
C ALA A 4 -6.27 -12.67 26.97
N THR A 5 -7.22 -11.74 27.08
CA THR A 5 -8.24 -11.55 26.04
C THR A 5 -7.95 -10.42 25.04
N LEU A 6 -6.88 -9.64 25.23
CA LEU A 6 -6.56 -8.51 24.33
C LEU A 6 -5.53 -8.83 23.24
N LEU A 7 -4.84 -9.99 23.29
CA LEU A 7 -3.86 -10.37 22.26
C LEU A 7 -4.46 -11.13 21.06
N ALA A 8 -5.71 -11.58 21.14
CA ALA A 8 -6.32 -12.37 20.07
C ALA A 8 -6.85 -11.52 18.89
N LEU A 9 -7.06 -10.21 19.09
CA LEU A 9 -7.55 -9.32 18.01
C LEU A 9 -6.45 -8.72 17.14
N ALA A 10 -5.20 -8.71 17.61
CA ALA A 10 -4.06 -8.19 16.84
C ALA A 10 -3.53 -9.20 15.79
N ALA A 11 -3.83 -10.50 15.97
CA ALA A 11 -3.35 -11.54 15.06
C ALA A 11 -4.25 -11.74 13.82
N ALA A 12 -5.49 -11.26 13.83
CA ALA A 12 -6.43 -11.43 12.70
C ALA A 12 -6.22 -10.40 11.57
N GLN A 13 -5.46 -9.33 11.81
CA GLN A 13 -5.07 -8.34 10.79
C GLN A 13 -3.70 -8.65 10.14
N ALA A 14 -3.01 -9.69 10.60
CA ALA A 14 -1.72 -10.11 10.05
C ALA A 14 -1.82 -10.85 8.71
N GLY A 15 -3.04 -11.10 8.19
CA GLY A 15 -3.30 -11.57 6.83
C GLY A 15 -3.68 -10.42 5.90
N GLY A 16 -2.90 -9.34 5.89
CA GLY A 16 -3.16 -8.05 5.23
C GLY A 16 -3.05 -8.12 3.70
N GLY A 17 -4.01 -8.79 3.07
CA GLY A 17 -4.11 -8.85 1.62
C GLY A 17 -5.20 -7.94 1.09
N VAL A 18 -4.87 -7.08 0.14
CA VAL A 18 -5.84 -6.30 -0.61
C VAL A 18 -6.37 -7.13 -1.78
N ALA A 19 -7.69 -7.20 -1.89
CA ALA A 19 -8.34 -7.77 -3.08
C ALA A 19 -8.09 -6.85 -4.28
N VAL A 20 -7.56 -7.42 -5.36
CA VAL A 20 -7.33 -6.73 -6.62
C VAL A 20 -8.06 -7.48 -7.72
N ASP A 21 -8.74 -6.74 -8.58
CA ASP A 21 -9.57 -7.27 -9.66
C ASP A 21 -8.83 -7.19 -11.01
N SER A 22 -7.77 -6.38 -11.11
CA SER A 22 -7.04 -6.19 -12.37
C SER A 22 -5.60 -5.72 -12.19
N VAL A 23 -4.76 -6.02 -13.19
CA VAL A 23 -3.35 -5.61 -13.25
C VAL A 23 -3.14 -4.09 -13.15
N PRO A 24 -3.97 -3.23 -13.79
CA PRO A 24 -3.90 -1.79 -13.58
C PRO A 24 -4.01 -1.36 -12.10
N GLN A 25 -4.84 -2.03 -11.30
CA GLN A 25 -4.95 -1.72 -9.87
C GLN A 25 -3.65 -2.06 -9.12
N ILE A 26 -3.03 -3.19 -9.44
CA ILE A 26 -1.73 -3.59 -8.90
C ILE A 26 -0.66 -2.55 -9.24
N GLY A 27 -0.64 -2.09 -10.50
CA GLY A 27 0.30 -1.07 -10.96
C GLY A 27 0.15 0.26 -10.21
N ILE A 28 -1.08 0.73 -10.02
CA ILE A 28 -1.35 1.98 -9.29
C ILE A 28 -1.00 1.82 -7.80
N ALA A 29 -1.45 0.74 -7.15
CA ALA A 29 -1.14 0.44 -5.75
C ALA A 29 0.37 0.42 -5.51
N THR A 30 1.11 -0.22 -6.42
CA THR A 30 2.58 -0.27 -6.40
C THR A 30 3.21 1.10 -6.53
N ARG A 31 2.79 1.89 -7.52
CA ARG A 31 3.31 3.26 -7.73
C ARG A 31 3.05 4.13 -6.50
N HIS A 32 1.87 4.00 -5.90
CA HIS A 32 1.50 4.72 -4.69
C HIS A 32 2.36 4.32 -3.49
N ALA A 33 2.46 3.03 -3.18
CA ALA A 33 3.30 2.53 -2.09
C ALA A 33 4.76 2.96 -2.24
N ARG A 34 5.31 2.90 -3.46
CA ARG A 34 6.67 3.40 -3.75
C ARG A 34 6.80 4.90 -3.60
N CYS A 35 5.79 5.67 -4.01
CA CYS A 35 5.79 7.12 -3.80
C CYS A 35 5.97 7.42 -2.31
N ILE A 36 5.18 6.77 -1.44
CA ILE A 36 5.23 6.97 0.02
C ILE A 36 6.61 6.60 0.56
N VAL A 37 7.07 5.37 0.31
CA VAL A 37 8.35 4.88 0.84
C VAL A 37 9.54 5.73 0.35
N ARG A 38 9.50 6.19 -0.91
CA ARG A 38 10.54 7.09 -1.45
C ARG A 38 10.50 8.48 -0.81
N GLN A 39 9.33 9.04 -0.56
CA GLN A 39 9.20 10.34 0.12
C GLN A 39 9.62 10.26 1.59
N VAL A 40 9.33 9.15 2.28
CA VAL A 40 9.84 8.90 3.64
C VAL A 40 11.37 8.78 3.62
N GLY A 41 11.94 8.07 2.65
CA GLY A 41 13.38 7.85 2.55
C GLY A 41 13.91 7.06 3.76
N VAL A 42 14.89 7.62 4.47
CA VAL A 42 15.27 7.12 5.80
C VAL A 42 14.29 7.66 6.84
N ALA A 43 13.61 6.75 7.54
CA ALA A 43 12.65 7.11 8.57
C ALA A 43 13.36 7.75 9.79
N PRO A 44 12.77 8.80 10.41
CA PRO A 44 13.29 9.38 11.64
C PRO A 44 13.37 8.39 12.81
N ALA A 45 14.34 8.59 13.70
CA ALA A 45 14.47 7.83 14.95
C ALA A 45 13.35 8.14 15.94
N GLU A 46 13.00 9.41 16.06
CA GLU A 46 11.92 9.88 16.92
C GLU A 46 10.57 9.45 16.32
N GLU A 47 9.69 8.90 17.17
CA GLU A 47 8.47 8.24 16.76
C GLU A 47 7.43 9.21 16.20
N ALA A 48 7.23 10.37 16.84
CA ALA A 48 6.28 11.36 16.39
C ALA A 48 6.70 11.97 15.04
N ALA A 49 7.99 12.28 14.87
CA ALA A 49 8.57 12.77 13.61
C ALA A 49 8.46 11.72 12.51
N ARG A 50 8.62 10.44 12.83
CA ARG A 50 8.43 9.34 11.87
C ARG A 50 6.97 9.22 11.45
N ALA A 51 6.04 9.20 12.39
CA ALA A 51 4.62 9.15 12.10
C ALA A 51 4.17 10.35 11.26
N ALA A 52 4.61 11.57 11.61
CA ALA A 52 4.33 12.78 10.85
C ALA A 52 4.87 12.70 9.41
N LYS A 53 6.12 12.24 9.25
CA LYS A 53 6.73 12.09 7.92
C LYS A 53 5.99 11.08 7.05
N VAL A 54 5.56 9.96 7.62
CA VAL A 54 4.75 8.97 6.91
C VAL A 54 3.39 9.56 6.53
N ALA A 55 2.71 10.26 7.44
CA ALA A 55 1.42 10.89 7.16
C ALA A 55 1.51 11.95 6.04
N ASP A 56 2.55 12.79 6.06
CA ASP A 56 2.79 13.79 5.01
C ASP A 56 3.05 13.13 3.66
N ALA A 57 3.85 12.06 3.63
CA ALA A 57 4.13 11.29 2.42
C ALA A 57 2.86 10.64 1.86
N VAL A 58 2.05 10.02 2.72
CA VAL A 58 0.75 9.45 2.37
C VAL A 58 -0.16 10.51 1.73
N LYS A 59 -0.32 11.65 2.40
CA LYS A 59 -1.17 12.75 1.92
C LYS A 59 -0.69 13.28 0.56
N GLY A 60 0.62 13.51 0.40
CA GLY A 60 1.20 14.02 -0.83
C GLY A 60 1.02 13.05 -2.02
N CYS A 61 1.30 11.77 -1.80
CA CYS A 61 1.13 10.74 -2.82
C CYS A 61 -0.36 10.49 -3.16
N ARG A 62 -1.25 10.57 -2.17
CA ARG A 62 -2.71 10.44 -2.36
C ARG A 62 -3.23 11.57 -3.24
N ALA A 63 -2.88 12.80 -2.93
CA ALA A 63 -3.29 13.96 -3.72
C ALA A 63 -2.81 13.85 -5.17
N PHE A 64 -1.60 13.31 -5.40
CA PHE A 64 -1.08 13.09 -6.73
C PHE A 64 -1.92 12.09 -7.54
N VAL A 65 -2.23 10.91 -6.98
CA VAL A 65 -3.01 9.88 -7.69
C VAL A 65 -4.48 10.27 -7.88
N GLU A 66 -5.07 10.99 -6.92
CA GLU A 66 -6.41 11.56 -7.07
C GLU A 66 -6.45 12.66 -8.13
N GLY A 67 -5.38 13.45 -8.25
CA GLY A 67 -5.18 14.39 -9.34
C GLY A 67 -5.15 13.69 -10.71
N ASP A 68 -4.40 12.58 -10.82
CA ASP A 68 -4.37 11.75 -12.04
C ASP A 68 -5.75 11.24 -12.42
N PHE A 69 -6.54 10.77 -11.45
CA PHE A 69 -7.92 10.34 -11.68
C PHE A 69 -8.80 11.49 -12.16
N THR A 70 -8.77 12.63 -11.45
CA THR A 70 -9.60 13.81 -11.74
C THR A 70 -9.32 14.38 -13.14
N GLN A 71 -8.07 14.31 -13.59
CA GLN A 71 -7.64 14.77 -14.91
C GLN A 71 -7.85 13.71 -16.01
N GLY A 72 -8.42 12.54 -15.69
CA GLY A 72 -8.67 11.47 -16.66
C GLY A 72 -7.41 10.76 -17.16
N ARG A 73 -6.28 10.87 -16.43
CA ARG A 73 -4.99 10.27 -16.81
C ARG A 73 -4.87 8.79 -16.45
N ILE A 74 -5.79 8.27 -15.63
CA ILE A 74 -5.86 6.85 -15.29
C ILE A 74 -6.74 6.15 -16.30
N THR A 75 -6.13 5.31 -17.15
CA THR A 75 -6.82 4.57 -18.20
C THR A 75 -6.75 3.06 -17.97
N VAL A 76 -7.77 2.34 -18.46
CA VAL A 76 -7.75 0.89 -18.62
C VAL A 76 -8.06 0.60 -20.09
N GLY A 77 -7.08 0.03 -20.80
CA GLY A 77 -7.06 0.10 -22.26
C GLY A 77 -7.00 1.56 -22.71
N ASP A 78 -7.80 1.92 -23.71
CA ASP A 78 -7.79 3.27 -24.30
C ASP A 78 -8.79 4.25 -23.65
N ARG A 79 -9.39 3.89 -22.51
CA ARG A 79 -10.46 4.69 -21.89
C ARG A 79 -10.12 5.09 -20.45
N PRO A 80 -10.42 6.34 -20.04
CA PRO A 80 -10.36 6.73 -18.64
C PRO A 80 -11.26 5.87 -17.77
N VAL A 81 -10.80 5.57 -16.55
CA VAL A 81 -11.58 4.78 -15.59
C VAL A 81 -12.79 5.56 -15.07
N ASN A 82 -13.89 4.87 -14.83
CA ASN A 82 -15.10 5.49 -14.29
C ASN A 82 -15.04 5.58 -12.75
N LYS A 83 -15.97 6.35 -12.17
CA LYS A 83 -16.08 6.55 -10.72
C LYS A 83 -16.25 5.25 -9.92
N ARG A 84 -16.99 4.26 -10.46
CA ARG A 84 -17.21 2.98 -9.79
C ARG A 84 -15.92 2.16 -9.71
N TRP A 85 -15.13 2.15 -10.77
CA TRP A 85 -13.81 1.52 -10.79
C TRP A 85 -12.88 2.23 -9.81
N TRP A 86 -12.87 3.57 -9.84
CA TRP A 86 -12.08 4.37 -8.93
C TRP A 86 -12.43 4.14 -7.45
N GLY A 87 -13.72 4.00 -7.11
CA GLY A 87 -14.14 3.68 -5.75
C GLY A 87 -13.55 2.37 -5.21
N ARG A 88 -13.35 1.36 -6.07
CA ARG A 88 -12.61 0.14 -5.69
C ARG A 88 -11.11 0.41 -5.52
N MET A 89 -10.54 1.21 -6.41
CA MET A 89 -9.14 1.64 -6.29
C MET A 89 -8.88 2.42 -4.98
N GLN A 90 -9.81 3.24 -4.52
CA GLN A 90 -9.67 3.97 -3.26
C GLN A 90 -9.50 3.03 -2.07
N ALA A 91 -10.34 1.99 -1.97
CA ALA A 91 -10.20 0.98 -0.91
C ALA A 91 -8.84 0.27 -0.95
N ILE A 92 -8.30 0.01 -2.16
CA ILE A 92 -6.98 -0.58 -2.34
C ILE A 92 -5.89 0.37 -1.83
N LEU A 93 -5.97 1.65 -2.19
CA LEU A 93 -5.03 2.67 -1.75
C LEU A 93 -5.07 2.87 -0.22
N ASP A 94 -6.26 2.87 0.38
CA ASP A 94 -6.44 3.03 1.83
C ASP A 94 -5.76 1.90 2.60
N SER A 95 -5.91 0.66 2.12
CA SER A 95 -5.23 -0.47 2.73
C SER A 95 -3.71 -0.40 2.56
N VAL A 96 -3.22 -0.02 1.37
CA VAL A 96 -1.78 0.19 1.13
C VAL A 96 -1.20 1.23 2.09
N GLU A 97 -1.91 2.34 2.31
CA GLU A 97 -1.48 3.38 3.23
C GLU A 97 -1.45 2.90 4.67
N GLY A 98 -2.45 2.12 5.09
CA GLY A 98 -2.47 1.44 6.38
C GLY A 98 -1.26 0.52 6.56
N ASP A 99 -1.00 -0.34 5.58
CA ASP A 99 0.09 -1.32 5.60
C ASP A 99 1.47 -0.64 5.66
N VAL A 100 1.69 0.42 4.86
CA VAL A 100 2.95 1.19 4.91
C VAL A 100 3.12 1.87 6.26
N SER A 101 2.04 2.47 6.78
CA SER A 101 2.08 3.18 8.06
C SER A 101 2.37 2.25 9.23
N ALA A 102 1.80 1.04 9.20
CA ALA A 102 2.04 0.02 10.22
C ALA A 102 3.47 -0.55 10.18
N ALA A 103 4.10 -0.58 9.00
CA ALA A 103 5.41 -1.21 8.83
C ALA A 103 6.62 -0.30 9.13
N ILE A 104 6.48 1.01 8.98
CA ILE A 104 7.58 1.98 9.18
C ILE A 104 7.71 2.33 10.66
N VAL A 105 8.31 1.42 11.43
CA VAL A 105 8.46 1.56 12.90
C VAL A 105 9.90 1.74 13.37
N GLN A 106 10.88 1.44 12.52
CA GLN A 106 12.32 1.61 12.79
C GLN A 106 12.90 2.75 11.95
N PRO A 107 14.00 3.41 12.40
CA PRO A 107 14.70 4.43 11.63
C PRO A 107 15.58 3.84 10.53
N LYS A 108 14.94 3.22 9.55
CA LYS A 108 15.60 2.58 8.41
C LYS A 108 15.04 3.11 7.11
N GLN A 109 15.70 2.78 6.02
CA GLN A 109 15.10 2.85 4.70
C GLN A 109 14.23 1.60 4.52
N TYR A 110 13.18 1.70 3.70
CA TYR A 110 12.28 0.59 3.41
C TYR A 110 12.18 0.35 1.92
N LYS A 111 11.76 -0.86 1.54
CA LYS A 111 11.30 -1.21 0.19
C LYS A 111 9.93 -1.89 0.27
N ILE A 112 9.23 -1.88 -0.85
CA ILE A 112 7.96 -2.60 -1.00
C ILE A 112 8.16 -3.89 -1.78
N ILE A 113 7.46 -4.94 -1.36
CA ILE A 113 7.39 -6.25 -2.00
C ILE A 113 5.92 -6.68 -1.94
N TRP A 114 5.43 -7.37 -2.96
CA TRP A 114 4.14 -8.04 -2.87
C TRP A 114 4.33 -9.51 -2.53
N GLU A 115 3.57 -9.97 -1.55
CA GLU A 115 3.37 -11.39 -1.32
C GLU A 115 2.15 -11.86 -2.13
N LEU A 116 2.37 -12.90 -2.91
CA LEU A 116 1.39 -13.57 -3.73
C LEU A 116 0.57 -14.57 -2.88
N PRO A 117 -0.63 -14.98 -3.30
CA PRO A 117 -1.47 -15.90 -2.53
C PRO A 117 -0.82 -17.22 -2.14
N GLU A 118 0.09 -17.73 -2.98
CA GLU A 118 0.86 -18.95 -2.76
C GLU A 118 2.10 -18.76 -1.85
N GLY A 119 2.31 -17.55 -1.32
CA GLY A 119 3.46 -17.19 -0.48
C GLY A 119 4.71 -16.77 -1.27
N GLY A 120 4.63 -16.76 -2.60
CA GLY A 120 5.67 -16.21 -3.46
C GLY A 120 5.87 -14.71 -3.20
N ARG A 121 7.10 -14.21 -3.33
CA ARG A 121 7.40 -12.79 -3.18
C ARG A 121 7.89 -12.24 -4.49
N VAL A 122 7.23 -11.18 -4.96
CA VAL A 122 7.59 -10.53 -6.21
C VAL A 122 7.82 -9.05 -5.98
N ASP A 123 8.84 -8.54 -6.64
CA ASP A 123 8.82 -7.11 -6.95
C ASP A 123 7.67 -6.88 -7.92
N ALA A 124 6.83 -5.91 -7.61
CA ALA A 124 5.54 -5.66 -8.25
C ALA A 124 5.54 -5.60 -9.79
N TYR A 125 6.69 -5.23 -10.38
CA TYR A 125 6.84 -5.18 -11.83
C TYR A 125 6.87 -6.57 -12.49
N ASN A 126 7.10 -7.63 -11.71
CA ASN A 126 7.34 -9.00 -12.19
C ASN A 126 6.25 -9.99 -11.74
N ALA A 127 5.11 -9.50 -11.24
CA ALA A 127 4.05 -10.36 -10.71
C ALA A 127 3.33 -11.10 -11.86
N PRO A 128 3.16 -12.44 -11.81
CA PRO A 128 2.52 -13.22 -12.87
C PRO A 128 1.01 -12.99 -12.93
N GLU A 129 0.37 -13.11 -14.09
CA GLU A 129 -1.09 -13.04 -14.23
C GLU A 129 -1.74 -14.45 -14.16
N PRO A 130 -2.96 -14.59 -13.62
CA PRO A 130 -3.81 -13.58 -12.97
C PRO A 130 -3.63 -13.54 -11.43
N LEU A 131 -3.69 -12.33 -10.85
CA LEU A 131 -3.69 -12.14 -9.39
C LEU A 131 -5.02 -11.56 -8.92
N THR A 132 -5.65 -12.21 -7.94
CA THR A 132 -6.92 -11.79 -7.34
C THR A 132 -6.74 -11.19 -5.94
N ARG A 133 -5.55 -11.35 -5.35
CA ARG A 133 -5.18 -10.83 -4.03
C ARG A 133 -3.68 -10.61 -3.98
N ILE A 134 -3.26 -9.51 -3.37
CA ILE A 134 -1.86 -9.21 -3.08
C ILE A 134 -1.73 -8.64 -1.67
N THR A 135 -0.69 -9.04 -0.94
CA THR A 135 -0.39 -8.54 0.40
C THR A 135 0.84 -7.65 0.34
N LEU A 136 0.75 -6.42 0.86
CA LEU A 136 1.87 -5.50 0.85
C LEU A 136 2.84 -5.85 1.96
N LEU A 137 4.08 -6.16 1.59
CA LEU A 137 5.19 -6.28 2.52
C LEU A 137 6.09 -5.05 2.40
N THR A 138 6.14 -4.24 3.45
CA THR A 138 7.09 -3.14 3.57
C THR A 138 8.26 -3.59 4.43
N VAL A 139 9.43 -3.76 3.82
CA VAL A 139 10.59 -4.42 4.43
C VAL A 139 11.71 -3.42 4.67
N PRO A 140 12.31 -3.36 5.87
CA PRO A 140 13.49 -2.54 6.13
C PRO A 140 14.69 -3.00 5.29
N LEU A 141 15.47 -2.05 4.79
CA LEU A 141 16.75 -2.25 4.12
C LEU A 141 17.93 -2.24 5.10
#